data_AF-A0A2C4PSF5-F1
#
_entry.id   AF-A0A2C4PSF5-F1
#
_cell.length_a   1.000
_cell.length_b   1.000
_cell.length_c   1.000
_cell.angle_alpha   90.00
_cell.angle_beta   90.00
_cell.angle_gamma   90.00
#
_symmetry.space_group_name_H-M   'P 1'
#
loop_
_entity.id
_entity.type
_entity.pdbx_description
1 polymer ?
#
loop_
_entity_poly.entity_id
_entity_poly.type
_entity_poly.pdbx_seq_one_letter_code
_entity_poly.pdbx_strand_id
1 'polypeptide(L)'
;MKYAVYLGVELMETHEDYFKACEEAQQLTKDTGIIHWAMPIQETKWSGQRIKAHIRYVEDSEKKIMKLESDYINAQESLRKIIERIEREKESKRKMQEELYDHGGWMIYDGEWVEVEKQ
;
A
#
# COMPACT_ATOMS: atom_id res chain seq x y z
N MET A 1 -38.71 3.43 -15.43
CA MET A 1 -37.35 3.99 -15.63
C MET A 1 -36.65 3.77 -14.32
N LYS A 2 -35.51 3.07 -14.29
CA LYS A 2 -34.83 2.76 -13.03
C LYS A 2 -33.96 3.92 -12.56
N TYR A 3 -33.88 4.08 -11.26
CA TYR A 3 -33.04 5.03 -10.56
C TYR A 3 -32.12 4.26 -9.63
N ALA A 4 -30.89 4.73 -9.48
CA ALA A 4 -29.89 4.14 -8.62
C ALA A 4 -29.44 5.16 -7.57
N VAL A 5 -29.20 4.66 -6.37
CA VAL A 5 -28.54 5.40 -5.30
C VAL A 5 -27.05 5.09 -5.37
N TYR A 6 -26.24 6.12 -5.47
CA TYR A 6 -24.79 6.02 -5.61
C TYR A 6 -24.06 6.67 -4.44
N LEU A 7 -22.95 6.06 -4.04
CA LEU A 7 -21.89 6.69 -3.27
C LEU A 7 -20.68 6.87 -4.18
N GLY A 8 -20.48 8.08 -4.71
CA GLY A 8 -19.47 8.30 -5.76
C GLY A 8 -19.78 7.50 -7.03
N VAL A 9 -18.98 6.48 -7.33
CA VAL A 9 -19.16 5.57 -8.49
C VAL A 9 -19.74 4.20 -8.10
N GLU A 10 -19.98 3.96 -6.81
CA GLU A 10 -20.49 2.69 -6.29
C GLU A 10 -22.02 2.69 -6.26
N LEU A 11 -22.62 1.64 -6.79
CA LEU A 11 -24.07 1.43 -6.78
C LEU A 11 -24.48 0.81 -5.44
N MET A 12 -25.33 1.49 -4.69
CA MET A 12 -25.81 1.05 -3.38
C MET A 12 -27.13 0.30 -3.48
N GLU A 13 -28.12 0.89 -4.17
CA GLU A 13 -29.48 0.33 -4.30
C GLU A 13 -30.14 0.82 -5.60
N THR A 14 -31.18 0.11 -6.07
CA THR A 14 -31.97 0.49 -7.24
C THR A 14 -33.47 0.55 -6.96
N HIS A 15 -34.15 1.55 -7.55
CA HIS A 15 -35.59 1.75 -7.42
C HIS A 15 -36.24 2.00 -8.78
N GLU A 16 -37.52 1.64 -8.89
CA GLU A 16 -38.37 1.99 -10.05
C GLU A 16 -38.97 3.41 -9.93
N ASP A 17 -38.89 4.02 -8.75
CA ASP A 17 -39.45 5.34 -8.43
C ASP A 17 -38.33 6.30 -7.98
N TYR A 18 -38.34 7.51 -8.54
CA TYR A 18 -37.31 8.53 -8.27
C TYR A 18 -37.37 9.04 -6.83
N PHE A 19 -38.57 9.28 -6.30
CA PHE A 19 -38.73 9.82 -4.95
C PHE A 19 -38.29 8.83 -3.89
N LYS A 20 -38.55 7.53 -4.10
CA LYS A 20 -37.99 6.46 -3.25
C LYS A 20 -36.47 6.46 -3.26
N ALA A 21 -35.85 6.56 -4.44
CA ALA A 21 -34.39 6.67 -4.53
C ALA A 21 -33.85 7.91 -3.81
N CYS A 22 -34.54 9.05 -3.89
CA CYS A 22 -34.16 10.26 -3.15
C CYS A 22 -34.31 10.10 -1.64
N GLU A 23 -35.40 9.49 -1.17
CA GLU A 23 -35.64 9.22 0.25
C GLU A 23 -34.52 8.33 0.81
N GLU A 24 -34.16 7.28 0.10
CA GLU A 24 -33.09 6.37 0.48
C GLU A 24 -31.71 7.06 0.47
N ALA A 25 -31.38 7.82 -0.59
CA ALA A 25 -30.15 8.60 -0.64
C ALA A 25 -30.05 9.61 0.51
N GLN A 26 -31.16 10.27 0.86
CA GLN A 26 -31.20 11.19 2.00
C GLN A 26 -31.01 10.46 3.33
N GLN A 27 -31.62 9.29 3.49
CA GLN A 27 -31.49 8.50 4.71
C GLN A 27 -30.06 8.00 4.89
N LEU A 28 -29.46 7.41 3.85
CA LEU A 28 -28.06 7.00 3.85
C LEU A 28 -27.11 8.17 4.10
N THR A 29 -27.42 9.35 3.55
CA THR A 29 -26.63 10.57 3.81
C THR A 29 -26.70 11.00 5.27
N LYS A 30 -27.88 10.91 5.91
CA LYS A 30 -28.03 11.21 7.34
C LYS A 30 -27.28 10.21 8.20
N ASP A 31 -27.35 8.93 7.85
CA ASP A 31 -26.79 7.84 8.66
C ASP A 31 -25.25 7.80 8.59
N THR A 32 -24.68 8.16 7.44
CA THR A 32 -23.23 8.09 7.21
C THR A 32 -22.51 9.45 7.31
N GLY A 33 -23.24 10.56 7.17
CA GLY A 33 -22.66 11.89 7.00
C GLY A 33 -22.02 12.14 5.63
N ILE A 34 -22.15 11.21 4.67
CA ILE A 34 -21.56 11.31 3.33
C ILE A 34 -22.68 11.47 2.30
N ILE A 35 -22.48 12.35 1.30
CA ILE A 35 -23.50 12.63 0.29
C ILE A 35 -23.71 11.41 -0.63
N HIS A 36 -24.93 10.89 -0.63
CA HIS A 36 -25.41 9.89 -1.58
C HIS A 36 -26.27 10.56 -2.66
N TRP A 37 -26.17 10.07 -3.90
CA TRP A 37 -26.86 10.64 -5.06
C TRP A 37 -27.90 9.68 -5.61
N ALA A 38 -29.13 10.15 -5.80
CA ALA A 38 -30.14 9.44 -6.57
C ALA A 38 -30.09 9.91 -8.03
N MET A 39 -29.79 9.00 -8.96
CA MET A 39 -29.67 9.33 -10.39
C MET A 39 -30.38 8.30 -11.27
N PRO A 40 -30.97 8.71 -12.41
CA PRO A 40 -31.54 7.79 -13.37
C PRO A 40 -30.47 6.88 -13.96
N ILE A 41 -30.77 5.58 -14.05
CA ILE A 41 -29.96 4.63 -14.81
C ILE A 41 -30.31 4.84 -16.28
N GLN A 42 -29.48 5.59 -17.00
CA GLN A 42 -29.65 5.85 -18.42
C GLN A 42 -28.87 4.85 -19.28
N GLU A 43 -29.41 4.55 -20.45
CA GLU A 43 -28.62 3.98 -21.53
C GLU A 43 -27.55 4.99 -21.97
N THR A 44 -26.35 4.47 -22.16
CA THR A 44 -25.11 5.23 -22.25
C THR A 44 -25.05 6.12 -23.50
N LYS A 45 -24.56 7.37 -23.36
CA LYS A 45 -24.24 8.26 -24.49
C LYS A 45 -22.98 7.84 -25.27
N TRP A 46 -22.17 6.94 -24.75
CA TRP A 46 -20.96 6.43 -25.39
C TRP A 46 -21.23 5.15 -26.15
N SER A 47 -20.46 4.91 -27.23
CA SER A 47 -20.56 3.64 -27.93
C SER A 47 -20.15 2.49 -27.01
N GLY A 48 -20.81 1.34 -27.14
CA GLY A 48 -20.48 0.16 -26.34
C GLY A 48 -19.02 -0.29 -26.51
N GLN A 49 -18.42 -0.05 -27.69
CA GLN A 49 -16.98 -0.30 -27.92
C GLN A 49 -16.10 0.61 -27.04
N ARG A 50 -16.43 1.90 -26.92
CA ARG A 50 -15.68 2.84 -26.09
C ARG A 50 -15.78 2.47 -24.61
N ILE A 51 -16.96 2.04 -24.16
CA ILE A 51 -17.17 1.59 -22.77
C ILE A 51 -16.35 0.34 -22.49
N LYS A 52 -16.42 -0.68 -23.35
CA LYS A 52 -15.64 -1.91 -23.22
C LYS A 52 -14.13 -1.63 -23.13
N ALA A 53 -13.63 -0.68 -23.93
CA ALA A 53 -12.23 -0.28 -23.86
C ALA A 53 -11.87 0.35 -22.50
N HIS A 54 -12.72 1.23 -21.95
CA HIS A 54 -12.46 1.85 -20.65
C HIS A 54 -12.55 0.85 -19.50
N ILE A 55 -13.54 -0.05 -19.51
CA ILE A 55 -13.64 -1.13 -18.52
C ILE A 55 -12.34 -1.95 -18.53
N ARG A 56 -11.86 -2.34 -19.72
CA ARG A 56 -10.60 -3.08 -19.85
C ARG A 56 -9.40 -2.32 -19.30
N TYR A 57 -9.33 -1.00 -19.53
CA TYR A 57 -8.25 -0.18 -18.97
C TYR A 57 -8.27 -0.13 -17.44
N VAL A 58 -9.46 -0.10 -16.83
CA VAL A 58 -9.61 -0.18 -15.36
C VAL A 58 -9.13 -1.54 -14.87
N GLU A 59 -9.64 -2.64 -15.43
CA GLU A 59 -9.23 -4.00 -15.06
C GLU A 59 -7.73 -4.25 -15.24
N ASP A 60 -7.13 -3.75 -16.33
CA ASP A 60 -5.69 -3.88 -16.58
C ASP A 60 -4.88 -3.02 -15.60
N SER A 61 -5.42 -1.88 -15.15
CA SER A 61 -4.78 -1.04 -14.14
C SER A 61 -4.81 -1.71 -12.77
N GLU A 62 -5.94 -2.32 -12.38
CA GLU A 62 -6.05 -3.10 -11.14
C GLU A 62 -5.03 -4.24 -11.09
N LYS A 63 -4.89 -5.02 -12.18
CA LYS A 63 -3.87 -6.08 -12.27
C LYS A 63 -2.44 -5.54 -12.12
N LYS A 64 -2.15 -4.38 -12.71
CA LYS A 64 -0.84 -3.73 -12.57
C LYS A 64 -0.59 -3.28 -11.14
N ILE A 65 -1.59 -2.70 -10.48
CA ILE A 65 -1.52 -2.29 -9.08
C ILE A 65 -1.21 -3.50 -8.20
N MET A 66 -1.99 -4.58 -8.31
CA MET A 66 -1.77 -5.81 -7.54
C MET A 66 -0.35 -6.38 -7.72
N LYS A 67 0.17 -6.35 -8.95
CA LYS A 67 1.54 -6.78 -9.21
C LYS A 67 2.57 -5.89 -8.51
N LEU A 68 2.42 -4.57 -8.62
CA LEU A 68 3.33 -3.62 -7.98
C LEU A 68 3.31 -3.74 -6.45
N GLU A 69 2.15 -3.97 -5.85
CA GLU A 69 2.02 -4.22 -4.42
C GLU A 69 2.74 -5.50 -3.99
N SER A 70 2.60 -6.58 -4.77
CA SER A 70 3.34 -7.83 -4.52
C SER A 70 4.85 -7.64 -4.66
N ASP A 71 5.30 -6.96 -5.72
CA ASP A 71 6.71 -6.66 -5.96
C ASP A 71 7.29 -5.82 -4.81
N TYR A 72 6.52 -4.86 -4.28
CA TYR A 72 6.91 -4.04 -3.13
C TYR A 72 7.08 -4.88 -1.86
N ILE A 73 6.14 -5.76 -1.53
CA ILE A 73 6.23 -6.64 -0.36
C ILE A 73 7.49 -7.52 -0.45
N ASN A 74 7.75 -8.11 -1.62
CA ASN A 74 8.94 -8.93 -1.85
C ASN A 74 10.25 -8.14 -1.67
N ALA A 75 10.28 -6.89 -2.14
CA ALA A 75 11.43 -6.01 -1.97
C ALA A 75 11.66 -5.66 -0.48
N GLN A 76 10.60 -5.37 0.27
CA GLN A 76 10.69 -5.11 1.71
C GLN A 76 11.27 -6.31 2.48
N GLU A 77 10.81 -7.53 2.20
CA GLU A 77 11.37 -8.74 2.82
C GLU A 77 12.85 -8.93 2.51
N SER A 78 13.25 -8.65 1.27
CA SER A 78 14.65 -8.75 0.83
C SER A 78 15.53 -7.74 1.55
N LEU A 79 15.05 -6.49 1.70
CA LEU A 79 15.74 -5.44 2.44
C LEU A 79 15.89 -5.80 3.93
N ARG A 80 14.85 -6.38 4.54
CA ARG A 80 14.90 -6.86 5.93
C ARG A 80 16.02 -7.88 6.13
N LYS A 81 16.14 -8.87 5.22
CA LYS A 81 17.21 -9.88 5.28
C LYS A 81 18.60 -9.26 5.19
N ILE A 82 18.78 -8.21 4.38
CA ILE A 82 20.05 -7.48 4.26
C ILE A 82 20.37 -6.76 5.58
N ILE A 83 19.38 -6.09 6.19
CA ILE A 83 19.56 -5.42 7.49
C ILE A 83 19.97 -6.43 8.57
N GLU A 84 19.29 -7.57 8.67
CA GLU A 84 19.61 -8.64 9.61
C GLU A 84 21.02 -9.23 9.38
N ARG A 85 21.52 -9.21 8.14
CA ARG A 85 22.90 -9.61 7.84
C ARG A 85 23.90 -8.55 8.30
N ILE A 86 23.64 -7.27 8.04
CA ILE A 86 24.51 -6.16 8.48
C ILE A 86 24.68 -6.18 10.00
N GLU A 87 23.59 -6.38 10.75
CA GLU A 87 23.66 -6.45 12.22
C GLU A 87 24.47 -7.65 12.72
N ARG A 88 24.37 -8.81 12.05
CA ARG A 88 25.22 -9.97 12.36
C ARG A 88 26.71 -9.69 12.10
N GLU A 89 27.04 -9.02 11.00
CA GLU A 89 28.43 -8.64 10.71
C GLU A 89 28.97 -7.61 11.70
N LYS A 90 28.15 -6.62 12.11
CA LYS A 90 28.53 -5.66 13.16
C LYS A 90 28.83 -6.36 14.49
N GLU A 91 27.96 -7.29 14.89
CA GLU A 91 28.14 -8.08 16.10
C GLU A 91 29.42 -8.94 16.04
N SER A 92 29.64 -9.62 14.92
CA SER A 92 30.86 -10.43 14.71
C SER A 92 32.12 -9.56 14.72
N LYS A 93 32.08 -8.39 14.09
CA LYS A 93 33.17 -7.41 14.13
C LYS A 93 33.46 -6.97 15.56
N ARG A 94 32.43 -6.65 16.35
CA ARG A 94 32.61 -6.22 17.75
C ARG A 94 33.31 -7.30 18.57
N LYS A 95 32.87 -8.56 18.46
CA LYS A 95 33.51 -9.70 19.15
C LYS A 95 34.98 -9.87 18.76
N MET A 96 35.29 -9.81 17.47
CA MET A 96 36.69 -9.89 17.02
C MET A 96 37.54 -8.73 17.54
N GLN A 97 36.97 -7.52 17.63
CA GLN A 97 37.67 -6.38 18.21
C GLN A 97 37.90 -6.54 19.72
N GLU A 98 36.91 -7.07 20.45
CA GLU A 98 37.06 -7.42 21.86
C GLU A 98 38.18 -8.46 22.06
N GLU A 99 38.23 -9.53 21.25
CA GLU A 99 39.30 -10.53 21.31
C GLU A 99 40.69 -9.96 21.00
N LEU A 100 40.80 -9.09 19.99
CA LEU A 100 42.06 -8.43 19.63
C LEU A 100 42.58 -7.51 20.75
N TYR A 101 41.67 -6.78 21.38
CA TYR A 101 42.00 -6.02 22.58
C TYR A 101 42.40 -6.96 23.71
N ASP A 102 41.59 -7.99 23.97
CA ASP A 102 41.74 -8.91 25.10
C ASP A 102 43.05 -9.67 25.09
N HIS A 103 43.46 -10.20 23.94
CA HIS A 103 44.63 -11.06 23.81
C HIS A 103 45.87 -10.36 23.24
N GLY A 104 45.69 -9.32 22.43
CA GLY A 104 46.79 -8.65 21.73
C GLY A 104 47.00 -7.18 22.10
N GLY A 105 46.11 -6.59 22.91
CA GLY A 105 46.18 -5.17 23.21
C GLY A 105 45.91 -4.28 22.00
N TRP A 106 45.22 -4.75 20.97
CA TRP A 106 44.95 -3.96 19.76
C TRP A 106 43.58 -3.28 19.82
N MET A 107 43.50 -2.00 19.48
CA MET A 107 42.24 -1.27 19.35
C MET A 107 42.24 -0.34 18.13
N ILE A 108 41.05 0.13 17.74
CA ILE A 108 40.92 1.18 16.72
C ILE A 108 40.81 2.54 17.42
N TYR A 109 41.70 3.46 17.07
CA TYR A 109 41.67 4.87 17.48
C TYR A 109 41.76 5.76 16.23
N ASP A 110 40.82 6.68 16.07
CA ASP A 110 40.71 7.55 14.89
C ASP A 110 40.73 6.82 13.53
N GLY A 111 40.17 5.60 13.50
CA GLY A 111 40.10 4.77 12.29
C GLY A 111 41.35 3.94 12.00
N GLU A 112 42.42 4.06 12.79
CA GLU A 112 43.65 3.27 12.66
C GLU A 112 43.79 2.23 13.77
N TRP A 113 44.46 1.11 13.46
CA TRP A 113 44.80 0.09 14.45
C TRP A 113 46.03 0.52 15.25
N VAL A 114 45.91 0.51 16.57
CA VAL A 114 46.98 0.83 17.51
C VAL A 114 47.12 -0.27 18.56
N GLU A 115 48.37 -0.56 18.94
CA GLU A 115 48.70 -1.43 20.08
C GLU A 115 48.72 -0.58 21.35
N VAL A 116 48.08 -1.06 22.42
CA VAL A 116 48.01 -0.40 23.72
C VAL A 116 48.59 -1.29 24.80
N GLU A 117 49.36 -0.68 25.70
CA GLU A 117 49.84 -1.37 26.89
C GLU A 117 48.67 -1.67 27.83
N LYS A 118 48.44 -2.95 28.06
CA LYS A 118 47.50 -3.41 29.10
C LYS A 118 48.21 -3.36 30.45
N GLN A 119 47.66 -2.58 31.39
CA GLN A 119 48.04 -2.60 32.80
C GLN A 119 47.53 -3.86 33.50
#